data_AF-A0A358QKG1-F1
#
_entry.id   AF-A0A358QKG1-F1
#
_cell.length_a   1.000
_cell.length_b   1.000
_cell.length_c   1.000
_cell.angle_alpha   90.00
_cell.angle_beta   90.00
_cell.angle_gamma   90.00
#
_symmetry.space_group_name_H-M   'P 1'
#
loop_
_entity.id
_entity.type
_entity.pdbx_description
1 polymer ?
#
loop_
_entity_poly.entity_id
_entity_poly.type
_entity_poly.pdbx_seq_one_letter_code
_entity_poly.pdbx_strand_id
1 'polypeptide(L)'
;MNVEVRATGLRAMRDSHKLTQRELARRLGVTQNYIPALEAGTRNPGPKLRQQLMQLFQCDFEDLFQVVMINPVDHHETLLKPVKEPRSA
;
A
#
# COMPACT_ATOMS: atom_id res chain seq x y z
N MET A 1 -0.47 20.23 4.67
CA MET A 1 -0.47 19.17 3.64
C MET A 1 -0.37 17.84 4.35
N ASN A 2 -1.21 16.87 4.01
CA ASN A 2 -1.13 15.52 4.56
C ASN A 2 -0.53 14.59 3.51
N VAL A 3 0.22 13.58 3.93
CA VAL A 3 0.79 12.57 3.03
C VAL A 3 0.23 11.22 3.42
N GLU A 4 -0.41 10.56 2.46
CA GLU A 4 -0.98 9.24 2.62
C GLU A 4 -0.24 8.22 1.78
N VAL A 5 -0.14 7.00 2.30
CA VAL A 5 0.40 5.86 1.57
C VAL A 5 -0.73 4.88 1.35
N ARG A 6 -1.09 4.63 0.09
CA ARG A 6 -2.20 3.78 -0.30
C ARG A 6 -1.69 2.46 -0.88
N ALA A 7 -2.34 1.36 -0.53
CA ALA A 7 -1.95 0.01 -0.96
C ALA A 7 -2.57 -0.38 -2.31
N THR A 8 -2.34 0.44 -3.34
CA THR A 8 -2.99 0.31 -4.65
C THR A 8 -2.65 -1.00 -5.37
N GLY A 9 -1.46 -1.57 -5.14
CA GLY A 9 -1.03 -2.85 -5.71
C GLY A 9 -1.50 -4.08 -4.92
N LEU A 10 -2.10 -3.90 -3.72
CA LEU A 10 -2.37 -4.99 -2.78
C LEU A 10 -3.26 -6.09 -3.36
N ARG A 11 -4.33 -5.70 -4.06
CA ARG A 11 -5.26 -6.67 -4.68
C ARG A 11 -4.55 -7.53 -5.71
N ALA A 12 -3.81 -6.90 -6.63
CA ALA A 12 -3.08 -7.58 -7.68
C ALA A 12 -2.05 -8.57 -7.12
N MET A 13 -1.31 -8.16 -6.08
CA MET A 13 -0.35 -9.04 -5.40
C MET A 13 -1.03 -10.17 -4.64
N ARG A 14 -2.17 -9.91 -3.99
CA ARG A 14 -2.94 -10.96 -3.33
C ARG A 14 -3.43 -12.00 -4.35
N ASP A 15 -3.94 -11.55 -5.49
CA ASP A 15 -4.50 -12.41 -6.54
C ASP A 15 -3.39 -13.22 -7.24
N SER A 16 -2.23 -12.62 -7.54
CA SER A 16 -1.08 -13.33 -8.14
C SER A 16 -0.53 -14.44 -7.23
N HIS A 17 -0.60 -14.24 -5.91
CA HIS A 17 -0.26 -15.26 -4.90
C HIS A 17 -1.42 -16.21 -4.57
N LYS A 18 -2.56 -16.12 -5.28
CA LYS A 18 -3.76 -16.97 -5.10
C LYS A 18 -4.29 -16.98 -3.67
N LEU A 19 -4.21 -15.84 -2.97
CA LEU A 19 -4.69 -15.70 -1.60
C LEU A 19 -6.10 -15.12 -1.57
N THR A 20 -6.95 -15.63 -0.68
CA THR A 20 -8.20 -14.92 -0.33
C THR A 20 -7.90 -13.75 0.61
N GLN A 21 -8.79 -12.76 0.69
CA GLN A 21 -8.65 -11.66 1.64
C GLN A 21 -8.55 -12.16 3.09
N ARG A 22 -9.31 -13.20 3.45
CA ARG A 22 -9.26 -13.86 4.77
C ARG A 22 -7.91 -14.51 5.05
N GLU A 23 -7.35 -15.19 4.06
CA GLU A 23 -6.04 -15.83 4.19
C GLU A 23 -4.93 -14.79 4.39
N LEU A 24 -4.96 -13.71 3.62
CA LEU A 24 -4.01 -12.61 3.76
C LEU A 24 -4.14 -11.95 5.14
N ALA A 25 -5.36 -11.69 5.61
CA ALA A 25 -5.60 -11.12 6.94
C ALA A 25 -4.99 -11.99 8.04
N ARG A 26 -5.20 -13.31 7.96
CA ARG A 26 -4.64 -14.29 8.90
C ARG A 26 -3.11 -14.26 8.89
N ARG A 27 -2.48 -14.26 7.71
CA ARG A 27 -1.01 -14.22 7.58
C ARG A 27 -0.40 -12.95 8.16
N LEU A 28 -1.09 -11.82 8.03
CA LEU A 28 -0.63 -10.53 8.53
C LEU A 28 -1.02 -10.29 10.00
N GLY A 29 -1.82 -11.18 10.61
CA GLY A 29 -2.30 -11.02 11.99
C GLY A 29 -3.25 -9.83 12.15
N VAL A 30 -4.04 -9.51 11.11
CA VAL A 30 -5.00 -8.39 11.12
C VAL A 30 -6.44 -8.89 11.05
N THR A 31 -7.40 -8.01 11.34
CA THR A 31 -8.82 -8.34 11.23
C THR A 31 -9.22 -8.59 9.77
N GLN A 32 -10.18 -9.50 9.56
CA GLN A 32 -10.63 -9.90 8.22
C GLN A 32 -11.16 -8.71 7.39
N ASN A 33 -11.78 -7.72 8.05
CA ASN A 33 -12.33 -6.52 7.40
C ASN A 33 -11.24 -5.50 7.02
N TYR A 34 -10.00 -5.68 7.48
CA TYR A 34 -8.95 -4.70 7.22
C TYR A 34 -8.40 -4.81 5.80
N ILE A 35 -8.18 -6.03 5.29
CA ILE A 35 -7.71 -6.26 3.91
C ILE A 35 -8.64 -5.62 2.86
N PRO A 36 -9.97 -5.84 2.86
CA PRO A 36 -10.84 -5.18 1.90
C PRO A 36 -10.83 -3.65 2.05
N ALA A 37 -10.69 -3.11 3.27
CA ALA A 37 -10.57 -1.67 3.47
C ALA A 37 -9.25 -1.09 2.89
N LEU A 38 -8.15 -1.83 3.00
CA LEU A 38 -6.87 -1.46 2.38
C LEU A 38 -6.97 -1.50 0.85
N GLU A 39 -7.55 -2.56 0.29
CA GLU A 39 -7.74 -2.69 -1.17
C GLU A 39 -8.69 -1.64 -1.75
N ALA A 40 -9.69 -1.21 -0.98
CA ALA A 40 -10.61 -0.15 -1.37
C ALA A 40 -10.02 1.26 -1.18
N GLY A 41 -8.85 1.38 -0.53
CA GLY A 41 -8.24 2.67 -0.21
C GLY A 41 -8.95 3.46 0.90
N THR A 42 -9.93 2.87 1.59
CA THR A 42 -10.65 3.52 2.71
C THR A 42 -9.85 3.47 4.01
N ARG A 43 -8.80 2.66 4.06
CA ARG A 43 -7.78 2.71 5.10
C ARG A 43 -6.38 2.66 4.52
N ASN A 44 -5.46 3.30 5.23
CA ASN A 44 -4.05 3.31 4.91
C ASN A 44 -3.27 2.33 5.82
N PRO A 45 -2.29 1.59 5.29
CA PRO A 45 -1.45 0.69 6.09
C PRO A 45 -0.40 1.47 6.89
N GLY A 46 -0.29 1.14 8.18
CA GLY A 46 0.79 1.66 9.03
C GLY A 46 2.19 1.18 8.58
N PRO A 47 3.28 1.80 9.04
CA PRO A 47 4.65 1.43 8.64
C PRO A 47 4.97 -0.06 8.81
N LYS A 48 4.60 -0.63 9.97
CA LYS A 48 4.81 -2.05 10.26
C LYS A 48 4.11 -2.97 9.27
N LEU A 49 2.86 -2.68 8.94
CA LEU A 49 2.08 -3.49 8.00
C LEU A 49 2.66 -3.38 6.59
N ARG A 50 3.14 -2.19 6.20
CA ARG A 50 3.82 -2.01 4.90
C ARG A 50 5.04 -2.92 4.78
N GLN A 51 5.87 -2.96 5.82
CA GLN A 51 7.03 -3.87 5.86
C GLN A 51 6.61 -5.34 5.80
N GLN A 52 5.60 -5.75 6.55
CA GLN A 52 5.10 -7.12 6.51
C GLN A 52 4.58 -7.52 5.13
N LEU A 53 3.90 -6.61 4.44
CA LEU A 53 3.39 -6.85 3.09
C LEU A 53 4.53 -7.01 2.07
N MET A 54 5.52 -6.12 2.08
CA MET A 54 6.70 -6.21 1.20
C MET A 54 7.48 -7.50 1.46
N GLN A 55 7.65 -7.89 2.73
CA GLN A 55 8.28 -9.16 3.09
C GLN A 55 7.44 -10.37 2.67
N LEU A 56 6.13 -10.33 2.83
CA LEU A 56 5.25 -11.45 2.47
C LEU A 56 5.26 -11.70 0.95
N PHE A 57 5.26 -10.63 0.15
CA PHE A 57 5.21 -10.72 -1.30
C PHE A 57 6.59 -10.66 -1.98
N GLN A 58 7.66 -10.41 -1.23
CA GLN A 58 9.02 -10.27 -1.76
C GLN A 58 9.09 -9.23 -2.88
N CYS A 59 8.51 -8.05 -2.63
CA CYS A 59 8.43 -6.95 -3.60
C CYS A 59 8.95 -5.64 -3.02
N ASP A 60 9.21 -4.68 -3.91
CA ASP A 60 9.62 -3.33 -3.53
C ASP A 60 8.40 -2.48 -3.16
N PHE A 61 8.66 -1.28 -2.64
CA PHE A 61 7.61 -0.37 -2.17
C PHE A 61 6.70 0.08 -3.31
N GLU A 62 7.29 0.40 -4.45
CA GLU A 62 6.64 0.92 -5.67
C GLU A 62 5.70 -0.11 -6.32
N ASP A 63 5.92 -1.40 -6.08
CA ASP A 63 5.06 -2.47 -6.58
C ASP A 63 3.71 -2.51 -5.84
N LEU A 64 3.70 -2.12 -4.56
CA LEU A 64 2.53 -2.26 -3.69
C LEU A 64 1.86 -0.94 -3.32
N PHE A 65 2.63 0.14 -3.24
CA PHE A 65 2.18 1.39 -2.64
C PHE A 65 2.32 2.60 -3.56
N GLN A 66 1.39 3.53 -3.40
CA GLN A 66 1.48 4.87 -3.95
C GLN A 66 1.41 5.90 -2.84
N VAL A 67 2.19 6.98 -3.00
CA VAL A 67 2.19 8.10 -2.07
C VAL A 67 1.34 9.21 -2.66
N VAL A 68 0.36 9.68 -1.89
CA VAL A 68 -0.57 10.73 -2.30
C VAL A 68 -0.44 11.89 -1.33
N MET A 69 -0.23 13.08 -1.88
CA MET A 69 -0.23 14.33 -1.15
C MET A 69 -1.64 14.94 -1.21
N ILE A 70 -2.18 15.29 -0.06
CA ILE A 70 -3.52 15.86 0.07
C ILE A 70 -3.40 17.30 0.54
N ASN A 71 -3.98 18.21 -0.23
CA ASN A 71 -4.13 19.60 0.15
C ASN A 71 -5.23 19.72 1.23
N PRO A 72 -4.94 20.30 2.41
CA PRO A 72 -5.89 20.36 3.51
C PRO A 72 -7.05 21.34 3.29
N VAL A 73 -6.98 22.21 2.28
CA VAL A 73 -7.99 23.27 2.05
C VAL A 73 -9.09 22.79 1.09
N ASP A 74 -8.70 22.17 -0.02
CA ASP A 74 -9.60 21.75 -1.10
C ASP A 74 -9.66 20.23 -1.30
N HIS A 75 -8.92 19.47 -0.48
CA HIS A 75 -8.79 18.01 -0.58
C HIS A 75 -8.25 17.52 -1.92
N HIS A 76 -7.62 18.39 -2.71
CA HIS A 76 -7.01 17.99 -3.97
C HIS A 76 -5.86 17.00 -3.72
N GLU A 77 -5.88 15.90 -4.46
CA GLU A 77 -4.91 14.81 -4.36
C GLU A 77 -3.84 14.92 -5.45
N THR A 78 -2.58 14.77 -5.07
CA THR A 78 -1.45 14.74 -6.01
C THR A 78 -0.62 13.50 -5.76
N LEU A 79 -0.49 12.65 -6.78
CA LEU A 79 0.33 11.44 -6.70
C LEU A 79 1.81 11.82 -6.76
N LEU A 80 2.55 11.49 -5.71
CA LEU A 80 4.00 11.70 -5.65
C LEU A 80 4.69 10.54 -6.37
N LYS A 81 5.48 10.87 -7.39
CA LYS A 81 6.37 9.92 -8.05
C LYS A 81 7.78 10.10 -7.50
N PRO A 82 8.50 9.03 -7.16
CA PRO A 82 9.89 9.16 -6.79
C PRO A 82 10.66 9.78 -7.96
N VAL A 83 11.43 10.83 -7.67
CA VAL A 83 12.40 11.36 -8.62
C VAL A 83 13.48 10.29 -8.71
N LYS A 84 13.55 9.57 -9.85
CA LYS A 84 14.69 8.70 -10.12
C LYS A 84 15.91 9.60 -10.34
N GLU A 85 16.65 9.90 -9.27
CA GLU A 85 18.00 10.42 -9.45
C GLU A 85 18.83 9.33 -10.16
N PRO A 86 19.65 9.68 -11.16
CA PRO A 86 20.61 8.73 -11.69
C PRO A 86 21.51 8.34 -10.52
N ARG A 87 21.45 7.07 -10.09
CA ARG A 87 22.48 6.53 -9.18
C ARG A 87 23.81 6.76 -9.88
N SER A 88 24.62 7.66 -9.35
CA SER A 88 26.01 7.83 -9.75
C SER A 88 26.68 6.46 -9.67
N ALA A 89 27.13 5.96 -10.81
CA ALA A 89 27.88 4.72 -10.95
C ALA A 89 29.24 4.81 -10.27
#